data_AF-A0A843JZX0-F1
#
_entry.id   AF-A0A843JZX0-F1
#
_cell.length_a   1.000
_cell.length_b   1.000
_cell.length_c   1.000
_cell.angle_alpha   90.00
_cell.angle_beta   90.00
_cell.angle_gamma   90.00
#
_symmetry.space_group_name_H-M   'P 1'
#
loop_
_entity.id
_entity.type
_entity.pdbx_description
1 polymer ?
#
loop_
_entity_poly.entity_id
_entity_poly.type
_entity_poly.pdbx_seq_one_letter_code
_entity_poly.pdbx_strand_id
1 'polypeptide(L)'
;MNSLPPIYPDYIEVTIPASIAPLNFSIRNENFELIDVLVQGKGHESLHVQGKKDIQFPIKPWKKLLSENKDSSLQFMVSIKQNGNWKTFKPFNIYINSDSIDYGLVYRLIAPGYEVYSKMGIYERNLSNFDQRPIVENTLITGSCLNCHAFNQNNPSFMSLHIRGDNGATMLKVNNDMQMFNTKTDSTISSCVYPYWHPSGNYIAYSVNITNQAFHAVKDERVEVVDKASDIVVYDVKSNKLIST
;
A
#
# COMPACT_ATOMS: atom_id res chain seq x y z
N MET A 1 -4.88 -13.68 33.92
CA MET A 1 -5.95 -14.30 33.11
C MET A 1 -5.34 -15.31 32.18
N ASN A 2 -6.10 -16.31 31.74
CA ASN A 2 -5.61 -17.32 30.79
C ASN A 2 -6.08 -17.04 29.34
N SER A 3 -6.14 -15.76 28.96
CA SER A 3 -6.59 -15.32 27.64
C SER A 3 -5.51 -14.50 26.93
N LEU A 4 -5.46 -14.62 25.61
CA LEU A 4 -4.61 -13.81 24.75
C LEU A 4 -5.09 -12.34 24.75
N PRO A 5 -4.20 -11.36 24.48
CA PRO A 5 -4.58 -9.95 24.41
C PRO A 5 -5.38 -9.69 23.12
N PRO A 6 -6.46 -8.88 23.14
CA PRO A 6 -7.24 -8.56 21.95
C PRO A 6 -6.56 -7.44 21.15
N ILE A 7 -5.39 -7.71 20.57
CA ILE A 7 -4.61 -6.72 19.82
C ILE A 7 -5.20 -6.47 18.42
N TYR A 8 -5.03 -5.25 17.91
CA TYR A 8 -5.32 -4.89 16.52
C TYR A 8 -4.22 -4.01 15.93
N PRO A 9 -3.66 -4.34 14.75
CA PRO A 9 -3.92 -5.56 13.98
C PRO A 9 -3.56 -6.84 14.76
N ASP A 10 -4.15 -7.97 14.37
CA ASP A 10 -3.87 -9.25 15.03
C ASP A 10 -2.53 -9.80 14.53
N TYR A 11 -1.52 -9.75 15.40
CA TYR A 11 -0.18 -10.26 15.16
C TYR A 11 0.15 -11.48 16.02
N ILE A 12 -0.86 -12.14 16.59
CA ILE A 12 -0.64 -13.30 17.45
C ILE A 12 -0.18 -14.49 16.61
N GLU A 13 0.98 -15.08 16.96
CA GLU A 13 1.55 -16.27 16.32
C GLU A 13 1.83 -16.13 14.82
N VAL A 14 1.97 -14.88 14.32
CA VAL A 14 2.29 -14.63 12.90
C VAL A 14 3.78 -14.85 12.61
N THR A 15 4.10 -15.09 11.34
CA THR A 15 5.48 -15.11 10.84
C THR A 15 5.75 -13.83 10.04
N ILE A 16 6.88 -13.17 10.33
CA ILE A 16 7.29 -11.92 9.68
C ILE A 16 8.71 -11.99 9.10
N PRO A 17 9.02 -11.22 8.05
CA PRO A 17 10.39 -11.06 7.56
C PRO A 17 11.26 -10.27 8.54
N ALA A 18 12.56 -10.57 8.60
CA ALA A 18 13.51 -9.98 9.54
C ALA A 18 13.74 -8.47 9.36
N SER A 19 13.28 -7.87 8.25
CA SER A 19 13.43 -6.45 7.96
C SER A 19 12.12 -5.66 7.95
N ILE A 20 10.98 -6.26 8.33
CA ILE A 20 9.69 -5.55 8.37
C ILE A 20 9.71 -4.37 9.34
N ALA A 21 8.95 -3.31 9.01
CA ALA A 21 8.69 -2.20 9.90
C ALA A 21 8.08 -2.66 11.26
N PRO A 22 8.20 -1.84 12.31
CA PRO A 22 7.56 -2.09 13.61
C PRO A 22 6.10 -2.56 13.52
N LEU A 23 5.78 -3.68 14.19
CA LEU A 23 4.41 -4.16 14.30
C LEU A 23 3.66 -3.38 15.39
N ASN A 24 3.28 -2.15 15.08
CA ASN A 24 2.53 -1.29 15.98
C ASN A 24 1.08 -1.79 16.10
N PHE A 25 0.55 -1.83 17.32
CA PHE A 25 -0.80 -2.31 17.60
C PHE A 25 -1.46 -1.54 18.74
N SER A 26 -2.78 -1.69 18.84
CA SER A 26 -3.60 -1.22 19.96
C SER A 26 -4.36 -2.40 20.58
N ILE A 27 -5.05 -2.17 21.69
CA ILE A 27 -5.96 -3.13 22.32
C ILE A 27 -7.40 -2.75 21.93
N ARG A 28 -8.17 -3.73 21.46
CA ARG A 28 -9.60 -3.57 21.14
C ARG A 28 -10.47 -4.18 22.23
N ASN A 29 -11.71 -3.71 22.32
CA ASN A 29 -12.75 -4.27 23.18
C ASN A 29 -12.41 -4.29 24.69
N GLU A 30 -11.49 -3.42 25.12
CA GLU A 30 -11.08 -3.24 26.51
C GLU A 30 -10.93 -1.74 26.78
N ASN A 31 -11.33 -1.28 27.97
CA ASN A 31 -11.06 0.09 28.42
C ASN A 31 -9.76 0.09 29.22
N PHE A 32 -8.78 0.92 28.88
CA PHE A 32 -7.49 0.97 29.57
C PHE A 32 -6.92 2.38 29.64
N GLU A 33 -6.07 2.63 30.63
CA GLU A 33 -5.32 3.86 30.83
C GLU A 33 -3.97 3.85 30.12
N LEU A 34 -3.33 2.67 30.09
CA LEU A 34 -1.98 2.48 29.59
C LEU A 34 -1.79 1.02 29.14
N ILE A 35 -1.09 0.82 28.03
CA ILE A 35 -0.60 -0.48 27.56
C ILE A 35 0.89 -0.55 27.90
N ASP A 36 1.34 -1.70 28.38
CA ASP A 36 2.73 -2.03 28.68
C ASP A 36 3.11 -3.31 27.94
N VAL A 37 4.19 -3.26 27.16
CA VAL A 37 4.63 -4.39 26.34
C VAL A 37 6.11 -4.63 26.55
N LEU A 38 6.44 -5.85 26.93
CA LEU A 38 7.80 -6.36 26.96
C LEU A 38 7.95 -7.43 25.88
N VAL A 39 8.93 -7.23 25.00
CA VAL A 39 9.28 -8.17 23.94
C VAL A 39 10.65 -8.77 24.25
N GLN A 40 10.76 -10.10 24.22
CA GLN A 40 11.99 -10.83 24.53
C GLN A 40 12.38 -11.78 23.41
N GLY A 41 13.65 -11.78 23.02
CA GLY A 41 14.24 -12.74 22.09
C GLY A 41 14.94 -13.91 22.78
N LYS A 42 15.71 -14.71 22.03
CA LYS A 42 16.53 -15.82 22.56
C LYS A 42 17.71 -15.34 23.43
N GLY A 43 18.13 -14.09 23.28
CA GLY A 43 19.23 -13.49 24.04
C GLY A 43 18.78 -12.66 25.25
N HIS A 44 19.71 -11.85 25.77
CA HIS A 44 19.40 -10.88 26.84
C HIS A 44 18.74 -9.59 26.33
N GLU A 45 18.57 -9.45 25.01
CA GLU A 45 17.91 -8.27 24.43
C GLU A 45 16.40 -8.32 24.64
N SER A 46 15.90 -7.22 25.19
CA SER A 46 14.47 -7.00 25.37
C SER A 46 14.09 -5.59 24.91
N LEU A 47 12.90 -5.46 24.35
CA LEU A 47 12.33 -4.18 23.98
C LEU A 47 11.09 -3.93 24.84
N HIS A 48 11.14 -2.87 25.65
CA HIS A 48 10.04 -2.45 26.51
C HIS A 48 9.43 -1.15 25.99
N VAL A 49 8.12 -1.12 25.81
CA VAL A 49 7.38 0.04 25.28
C VAL A 49 6.06 0.19 26.05
N GLN A 50 5.69 1.44 26.32
CA GLN A 50 4.40 1.81 26.87
C GLN A 50 3.65 2.76 25.94
N GLY A 51 2.32 2.71 25.95
CA GLY A 51 1.48 3.54 25.09
C GLY A 51 0.09 3.78 25.68
N LYS A 52 -0.40 5.02 25.61
CA LYS A 52 -1.74 5.39 26.12
C LYS A 52 -2.89 5.03 25.18
N LYS A 53 -2.59 4.83 23.90
CA LYS A 53 -3.56 4.48 22.84
C LYS A 53 -3.06 3.32 22.02
N ASP A 54 -1.84 3.46 21.51
CA ASP A 54 -1.19 2.49 20.65
C ASP A 54 0.23 2.24 21.16
N ILE A 55 0.73 1.04 20.90
CA ILE A 55 2.13 0.67 21.08
C ILE A 55 2.86 0.97 19.77
N GLN A 56 3.89 1.80 19.88
CA GLN A 56 4.74 2.18 18.76
C GLN A 56 6.18 1.79 19.06
N PHE A 57 6.68 0.75 18.41
CA PHE A 57 8.06 0.32 18.63
C PHE A 57 9.04 1.25 17.90
N PRO A 58 10.12 1.71 18.56
CA PRO A 58 11.15 2.51 17.89
C PRO A 58 11.85 1.71 16.79
N ILE A 59 11.97 2.30 15.60
CA ILE A 59 12.46 1.60 14.39
C ILE A 59 13.86 0.98 14.58
N LYS A 60 14.81 1.71 15.19
CA LYS A 60 16.20 1.22 15.35
C LYS A 60 16.29 0.02 16.30
N PRO A 61 15.78 0.10 17.55
CA PRO A 61 15.68 -1.06 18.44
C PRO A 61 14.92 -2.24 17.84
N TRP A 62 13.80 -1.98 17.16
CA TRP A 62 13.02 -3.04 16.50
C TRP A 62 13.84 -3.80 15.46
N LYS A 63 14.50 -3.08 14.55
CA LYS A 63 15.37 -3.69 13.52
C LYS A 63 16.51 -4.49 14.14
N LYS A 64 17.13 -3.98 15.20
CA LYS A 64 18.17 -4.70 15.94
C LYS A 64 17.61 -6.01 16.50
N LEU A 65 16.49 -5.94 17.23
CA LEU A 65 15.83 -7.09 17.83
C LEU A 65 15.49 -8.17 16.79
N LEU A 66 14.94 -7.80 15.63
CA LEU A 66 14.65 -8.75 14.55
C LEU A 66 15.94 -9.38 13.97
N SER A 67 16.97 -8.56 13.73
CA SER A 67 18.23 -9.02 13.14
C SER A 67 18.98 -10.05 14.00
N GLU A 68 18.86 -9.94 15.33
CA GLU A 68 19.48 -10.87 16.28
C GLU A 68 18.65 -12.13 16.53
N ASN A 69 17.40 -12.16 16.08
CA ASN A 69 16.47 -13.26 16.31
C ASN A 69 15.94 -13.86 15.00
N LYS A 70 16.74 -13.84 13.93
CA LYS A 70 16.42 -14.54 12.66
C LYS A 70 16.21 -16.04 12.88
N ASP A 71 15.27 -16.62 12.16
CA ASP A 71 14.89 -18.05 12.23
C ASP A 71 14.52 -18.50 13.66
N SER A 72 13.87 -17.59 14.38
CA SER A 72 13.52 -17.74 15.79
C SER A 72 12.14 -17.11 16.06
N SER A 73 11.81 -16.94 17.33
CA SER A 73 10.63 -16.22 17.79
C SER A 73 10.98 -15.11 18.78
N LEU A 74 10.12 -14.11 18.84
CA LEU A 74 10.04 -13.12 19.91
C LEU A 74 8.80 -13.40 20.76
N GLN A 75 8.97 -13.44 22.08
CA GLN A 75 7.85 -13.54 23.01
C GLN A 75 7.36 -12.15 23.40
N PHE A 76 6.06 -11.92 23.26
CA PHE A 76 5.37 -10.70 23.65
C PHE A 76 4.61 -10.91 24.95
N MET A 77 4.93 -10.11 25.95
CA MET A 77 4.17 -10.00 27.20
C MET A 77 3.44 -8.66 27.19
N VAL A 78 2.11 -8.72 27.18
CA VAL A 78 1.25 -7.54 27.11
C VAL A 78 0.49 -7.40 28.41
N SER A 79 0.53 -6.19 28.98
CA SER A 79 -0.25 -5.79 30.14
C SER A 79 -1.01 -4.50 29.85
N ILE A 80 -2.16 -4.33 30.47
CA ILE A 80 -2.92 -3.09 30.45
C ILE A 80 -3.19 -2.60 31.87
N LYS A 81 -3.20 -1.29 32.06
CA LYS A 81 -3.62 -0.65 33.29
C LYS A 81 -5.10 -0.28 33.18
N GLN A 82 -5.93 -0.75 34.10
CA GLN A 82 -7.36 -0.47 34.17
C GLN A 82 -7.72 -0.08 35.62
N ASN A 83 -8.31 1.09 35.80
CA ASN A 83 -8.72 1.61 37.12
C ASN A 83 -7.58 1.56 38.15
N GLY A 84 -6.37 2.00 37.75
CA GLY A 84 -5.18 1.95 38.59
C GLY A 84 -4.46 0.61 38.70
N ASN A 85 -5.10 -0.51 38.30
CA ASN A 85 -4.56 -1.86 38.46
C ASN A 85 -4.01 -2.44 37.16
N TRP A 86 -2.95 -3.24 37.26
CA TRP A 86 -2.37 -3.93 36.10
C TRP A 86 -3.03 -5.29 35.86
N LYS A 87 -3.36 -5.55 34.60
CA LYS A 87 -3.89 -6.82 34.08
C LYS A 87 -2.95 -7.32 33.00
N THR A 88 -2.31 -8.47 33.24
CA THR A 88 -1.41 -9.14 32.28
C THR A 88 -2.13 -10.26 31.55
N PHE A 89 -1.97 -10.30 30.23
CA PHE A 89 -2.52 -11.32 29.35
C PHE A 89 -1.59 -12.52 29.23
N LYS A 90 -2.08 -13.61 28.62
CA LYS A 90 -1.23 -14.74 28.24
C LYS A 90 -0.21 -14.26 27.21
N PRO A 91 1.09 -14.58 27.37
CA PRO A 91 2.10 -14.25 26.38
C PRO A 91 1.86 -15.02 25.08
N PHE A 92 2.32 -14.44 23.97
CA PHE A 92 2.26 -15.04 22.64
C PHE A 92 3.59 -14.81 21.91
N ASN A 93 3.81 -15.55 20.82
CA ASN A 93 5.02 -15.41 20.03
C ASN A 93 4.74 -14.75 18.68
N ILE A 94 5.80 -14.16 18.13
CA ILE A 94 5.90 -13.81 16.71
C ILE A 94 7.15 -14.48 16.17
N TYR A 95 7.04 -15.14 15.01
CA TYR A 95 8.12 -15.88 14.37
C TYR A 95 8.83 -15.00 13.34
N ILE A 96 10.16 -15.08 13.30
CA ILE A 96 10.98 -14.29 12.39
C ILE A 96 11.57 -15.22 11.34
N ASN A 97 11.20 -15.00 10.08
CA ASN A 97 11.88 -15.57 8.93
C ASN A 97 13.11 -14.71 8.59
N SER A 98 14.26 -15.33 8.33
CA SER A 98 15.50 -14.66 7.90
C SER A 98 15.39 -13.88 6.58
N ASP A 99 14.39 -14.19 5.75
CA ASP A 99 14.06 -13.45 4.53
C ASP A 99 13.82 -11.96 4.80
N SER A 100 14.17 -11.13 3.82
CA SER A 100 13.90 -9.69 3.87
C SER A 100 12.52 -9.38 3.30
N ILE A 101 11.83 -8.38 3.88
CA ILE A 101 10.60 -7.82 3.31
C ILE A 101 10.93 -7.18 1.95
N ASP A 102 9.96 -7.21 1.03
CA ASP A 102 10.02 -6.41 -0.20
C ASP A 102 10.28 -4.93 0.12
N TYR A 103 10.96 -4.23 -0.79
CA TYR A 103 11.31 -2.82 -0.59
C TYR A 103 10.10 -1.96 -0.21
N GLY A 104 9.01 -2.06 -0.97
CA GLY A 104 7.90 -1.13 -0.85
C GLY A 104 6.60 -1.57 -1.53
N LEU A 105 5.53 -0.88 -1.17
CA LEU A 105 4.22 -0.93 -1.81
C LEU A 105 4.04 0.34 -2.65
N VAL A 106 3.50 0.21 -3.86
CA VAL A 106 2.98 1.34 -4.65
C VAL A 106 1.46 1.32 -4.60
N TYR A 107 0.84 2.46 -4.35
CA TYR A 107 -0.61 2.57 -4.26
C TYR A 107 -1.09 3.97 -4.64
N ARG A 108 -2.37 4.05 -4.96
CA ARG A 108 -3.06 5.31 -5.19
C ARG A 108 -3.57 5.86 -3.85
N LEU A 109 -3.14 7.06 -3.48
CA LEU A 109 -3.69 7.80 -2.35
C LEU A 109 -4.75 8.76 -2.86
N ILE A 110 -5.96 8.65 -2.33
CA ILE A 110 -7.11 9.47 -2.70
C ILE A 110 -7.75 9.96 -1.40
N ALA A 111 -7.83 11.28 -1.22
CA ALA A 111 -8.60 11.84 -0.11
C ALA A 111 -10.11 11.82 -0.42
N PRO A 112 -10.99 11.94 0.60
CA PRO A 112 -12.43 11.99 0.39
C PRO A 112 -12.84 13.08 -0.63
N GLY A 113 -13.87 12.80 -1.44
CA GLY A 113 -14.21 13.58 -2.65
C GLY A 113 -14.63 15.04 -2.45
N TYR A 114 -14.79 15.53 -1.22
CA TYR A 114 -15.01 16.95 -0.92
C TYR A 114 -13.70 17.74 -0.76
N GLU A 115 -12.53 17.08 -0.70
CA GLU A 115 -11.23 17.73 -0.74
C GLU A 115 -10.84 18.06 -2.19
N VAL A 116 -11.47 19.10 -2.73
CA VAL A 116 -11.07 19.67 -4.03
C VAL A 116 -9.62 20.18 -3.86
N TYR A 117 -8.71 19.77 -4.75
CA TYR A 117 -7.26 20.06 -4.69
C TYR A 117 -6.44 19.28 -3.65
N SER A 118 -6.85 18.05 -3.35
CA SER A 118 -6.09 17.12 -2.53
C SER A 118 -4.83 16.60 -3.24
N LYS A 119 -3.79 16.28 -2.45
CA LYS A 119 -2.57 15.53 -2.79
C LYS A 119 -2.89 14.10 -3.26
N MET A 120 -3.75 13.97 -4.25
CA MET A 120 -4.10 12.69 -4.84
C MET A 120 -2.98 12.27 -5.78
N GLY A 121 -2.54 11.03 -5.66
CA GLY A 121 -1.42 10.59 -6.46
C GLY A 121 -1.09 9.12 -6.31
N ILE A 122 -0.02 8.74 -7.01
CA ILE A 122 0.61 7.45 -6.84
C ILE A 122 1.76 7.64 -5.85
N TYR A 123 1.71 6.90 -4.76
CA TYR A 123 2.68 6.94 -3.67
C TYR A 123 3.40 5.61 -3.59
N GLU A 124 4.63 5.65 -3.14
CA GLU A 124 5.32 4.47 -2.64
C GLU A 124 5.53 4.58 -1.13
N ARG A 125 5.47 3.43 -0.46
CA ARG A 125 5.74 3.28 0.96
C ARG A 125 6.76 2.18 1.16
N ASN A 126 7.83 2.50 1.89
CA ASN A 126 8.84 1.51 2.27
C ASN A 126 8.30 0.61 3.38
N LEU A 127 8.41 -0.71 3.22
CA LEU A 127 7.84 -1.69 4.15
C LEU A 127 8.77 -2.02 5.34
N SER A 128 10.03 -1.60 5.28
CA SER A 128 11.02 -1.75 6.36
C SER A 128 11.02 -0.56 7.33
N ASN A 129 10.32 0.52 7.00
CA ASN A 129 10.07 1.65 7.88
C ASN A 129 8.64 2.17 7.59
N PHE A 130 8.33 3.43 7.84
CA PHE A 130 7.01 3.98 7.51
C PHE A 130 7.11 5.11 6.49
N ASP A 131 8.27 5.26 5.85
CA ASP A 131 8.54 6.35 4.94
C ASP A 131 7.65 6.18 3.72
N GLN A 132 7.05 7.29 3.33
CA GLN A 132 6.14 7.40 2.21
C GLN A 132 6.54 8.62 1.41
N ARG A 133 6.53 8.48 0.08
CA ARG A 133 6.74 9.62 -0.82
C ARG A 133 5.87 9.51 -2.07
N PRO A 134 5.48 10.65 -2.67
CA PRO A 134 4.80 10.63 -3.96
C PRO A 134 5.77 10.18 -5.06
N ILE A 135 5.30 9.30 -5.95
CA ILE A 135 5.91 9.05 -7.26
C ILE A 135 5.41 10.13 -8.22
N VAL A 136 4.10 10.37 -8.22
CA VAL A 136 3.44 11.44 -8.99
C VAL A 136 2.23 11.93 -8.20
N GLU A 137 2.04 13.25 -8.17
CA GLU A 137 0.94 13.90 -7.46
C GLU A 137 0.25 14.89 -8.39
N ASN A 138 -1.08 14.97 -8.31
CA ASN A 138 -1.89 15.83 -9.18
C ASN A 138 -1.63 17.34 -8.96
N THR A 139 -0.93 17.72 -7.89
CA THR A 139 -0.43 19.08 -7.69
C THR A 139 0.58 19.50 -8.75
N LEU A 140 1.23 18.54 -9.42
CA LEU A 140 2.10 18.79 -10.57
C LEU A 140 1.33 19.00 -11.88
N ILE A 141 0.08 18.51 -11.96
CA ILE A 141 -0.76 18.56 -13.16
C ILE A 141 -2.18 18.93 -12.70
N THR A 142 -2.40 20.21 -12.45
CA THR A 142 -3.66 20.73 -11.91
C THR A 142 -4.86 20.30 -12.76
N GLY A 143 -5.95 19.92 -12.10
CA GLY A 143 -7.16 19.45 -12.78
C GLY A 143 -7.06 18.02 -13.33
N SER A 144 -5.95 17.31 -13.07
CA SER A 144 -5.79 15.92 -13.49
C SER A 144 -6.13 14.92 -12.39
N CYS A 145 -6.51 13.72 -12.84
CA CYS A 145 -6.69 12.55 -11.98
C CYS A 145 -5.64 11.49 -12.34
N LEU A 146 -4.80 11.17 -11.36
CA LEU A 146 -3.78 10.12 -11.46
C LEU A 146 -4.43 8.81 -11.03
N ASN A 147 -4.68 7.92 -11.99
CA ASN A 147 -5.52 6.75 -11.73
C ASN A 147 -4.78 5.43 -11.95
N CYS A 148 -4.84 4.91 -13.18
CA CYS A 148 -4.47 3.55 -13.48
C CYS A 148 -2.96 3.47 -13.66
N HIS A 149 -2.29 2.68 -12.84
CA HIS A 149 -0.86 2.43 -12.99
C HIS A 149 -0.59 0.93 -12.88
N ALA A 150 0.36 0.44 -13.66
CA ALA A 150 0.80 -0.95 -13.59
C ALA A 150 2.29 -1.06 -13.85
N PHE A 151 2.91 -2.01 -13.15
CA PHE A 151 4.29 -2.39 -13.33
C PHE A 151 4.38 -3.75 -14.00
N ASN A 152 5.32 -3.94 -14.92
CA ASN A 152 5.57 -5.27 -15.48
C ASN A 152 6.22 -6.14 -14.41
N GLN A 153 5.53 -7.18 -13.92
CA GLN A 153 6.04 -8.12 -12.92
C GLN A 153 6.69 -7.42 -11.69
N ASN A 154 6.05 -6.37 -11.17
CA ASN A 154 6.54 -5.57 -10.05
C ASN A 154 7.89 -4.86 -10.28
N ASN A 155 8.36 -4.75 -11.54
CA ASN A 155 9.60 -4.08 -11.88
C ASN A 155 9.39 -2.56 -12.07
N PRO A 156 9.99 -1.69 -11.24
CA PRO A 156 9.81 -0.23 -11.32
C PRO A 156 10.46 0.42 -12.55
N SER A 157 11.26 -0.33 -13.31
CA SER A 157 11.78 0.10 -14.62
C SER A 157 10.72 0.03 -15.73
N PHE A 158 9.61 -0.69 -15.53
CA PHE A 158 8.55 -0.84 -16.52
C PHE A 158 7.24 -0.40 -15.90
N MET A 159 6.83 0.84 -16.15
CA MET A 159 5.66 1.44 -15.53
C MET A 159 4.78 2.08 -16.60
N SER A 160 3.48 1.83 -16.53
CA SER A 160 2.47 2.61 -17.27
C SER A 160 1.61 3.36 -16.26
N LEU A 161 1.24 4.60 -16.57
CA LEU A 161 0.34 5.43 -15.78
C LEU A 161 -0.59 6.23 -16.70
N HIS A 162 -1.89 6.13 -16.45
CA HIS A 162 -2.89 6.95 -17.11
C HIS A 162 -3.24 8.20 -16.28
N ILE A 163 -3.12 9.35 -16.92
CA ILE A 163 -3.45 10.68 -16.39
C ILE A 163 -4.70 11.17 -17.10
N ARG A 164 -5.80 11.37 -16.34
CA ARG A 164 -7.07 11.89 -16.86
C ARG A 164 -7.14 13.41 -16.69
N GLY A 165 -7.89 14.09 -17.55
CA GLY A 165 -8.10 15.54 -17.53
C GLY A 165 -7.87 16.15 -18.92
N ASP A 166 -8.03 17.46 -19.05
CA ASP A 166 -7.89 18.17 -20.34
C ASP A 166 -6.49 18.01 -20.95
N ASN A 167 -5.46 17.90 -20.09
CA ASN A 167 -4.08 17.62 -20.47
C ASN A 167 -3.69 16.15 -20.21
N GLY A 168 -4.66 15.24 -20.34
CA GLY A 168 -4.48 13.81 -20.05
C GLY A 168 -3.51 13.13 -21.01
N ALA A 169 -2.78 12.15 -20.51
CA ALA A 169 -1.80 11.38 -21.27
C ALA A 169 -1.66 9.97 -20.68
N THR A 170 -1.11 9.06 -21.48
CA THR A 170 -0.57 7.79 -20.99
C THR A 170 0.93 7.94 -20.86
N MET A 171 1.42 7.98 -19.62
CA MET A 171 2.84 7.92 -19.32
C MET A 171 3.31 6.48 -19.43
N LEU A 172 4.39 6.26 -20.17
CA LEU A 172 5.09 4.99 -20.22
C LEU A 172 6.54 5.21 -19.82
N LYS A 173 7.02 4.38 -18.89
CA LYS A 173 8.42 4.29 -18.51
C LYS A 173 8.94 2.90 -18.87
N VAL A 174 10.02 2.86 -19.63
CA VAL A 174 10.77 1.65 -19.98
C VAL A 174 12.23 1.91 -19.67
N ASN A 175 12.78 1.18 -18.70
CA ASN A 175 14.07 1.46 -18.10
C ASN A 175 14.16 2.89 -17.55
N ASN A 176 15.03 3.71 -18.11
CA ASN A 176 15.21 5.11 -17.71
C ASN A 176 14.47 6.09 -18.62
N ASP A 177 13.88 5.60 -19.71
CA ASP A 177 13.17 6.43 -20.68
C ASP A 177 11.71 6.56 -20.28
N MET A 178 11.25 7.79 -20.14
CA MET A 178 9.88 8.13 -19.83
C MET A 178 9.28 8.95 -20.97
N GLN A 179 8.13 8.52 -21.47
CA GLN A 179 7.41 9.15 -22.57
C GLN A 179 5.95 9.37 -22.19
N MET A 180 5.36 10.42 -22.73
CA MET A 180 3.95 10.76 -22.59
C MET A 180 3.27 10.63 -23.94
N PHE A 181 2.20 9.85 -24.01
CA PHE A 181 1.46 9.61 -25.24
C PHE A 181 0.04 10.14 -25.15
N ASN A 182 -0.41 10.81 -26.21
CA ASN A 182 -1.83 10.94 -26.47
C ASN A 182 -2.30 9.66 -27.18
N THR A 183 -3.01 8.80 -26.46
CA THR A 183 -3.47 7.49 -26.95
C THR A 183 -4.90 7.52 -27.47
N LYS A 184 -5.57 8.68 -27.44
CA LYS A 184 -6.83 8.88 -28.14
C LYS A 184 -6.53 9.17 -29.61
N THR A 185 -7.00 8.30 -30.49
CA THR A 185 -6.91 8.44 -31.94
C THR A 185 -8.30 8.32 -32.56
N ASP A 186 -8.39 8.52 -33.88
CA ASP A 186 -9.64 8.31 -34.63
C ASP A 186 -10.09 6.85 -34.62
N SER A 187 -9.20 5.91 -34.30
CA SER A 187 -9.46 4.47 -34.25
C SER A 187 -9.71 3.93 -32.84
N THR A 188 -9.58 4.75 -31.78
CA THR A 188 -9.83 4.32 -30.40
C THR A 188 -11.03 5.02 -29.79
N ILE A 189 -11.84 4.29 -29.01
CA ILE A 189 -13.05 4.89 -28.38
C ILE A 189 -12.69 5.93 -27.31
N SER A 190 -11.56 5.76 -26.63
CA SER A 190 -11.00 6.68 -25.63
C SER A 190 -9.47 6.58 -25.64
N SER A 191 -8.79 7.40 -24.83
CA SER A 191 -7.40 7.13 -24.44
C SER A 191 -7.30 5.78 -23.72
N CYS A 192 -6.11 5.18 -23.74
CA CYS A 192 -5.79 3.97 -22.96
C CYS A 192 -6.03 4.19 -21.47
N VAL A 193 -6.70 3.25 -20.79
CA VAL A 193 -7.13 3.39 -19.40
C VAL A 193 -6.46 2.36 -18.48
N TYR A 194 -6.90 1.10 -18.48
CA TYR A 194 -6.37 0.07 -17.57
C TYR A 194 -5.30 -0.76 -18.27
N PRO A 195 -4.01 -0.65 -17.89
CA PRO A 195 -2.93 -1.44 -18.45
C PRO A 195 -2.81 -2.84 -17.84
N TYR A 196 -2.44 -3.81 -18.67
CA TYR A 196 -1.85 -5.09 -18.25
C TYR A 196 -0.63 -5.41 -19.12
N TRP A 197 0.52 -5.58 -18.48
CA TRP A 197 1.78 -5.85 -19.18
C TRP A 197 1.90 -7.31 -19.59
N HIS A 198 2.34 -7.55 -20.83
CA HIS A 198 2.85 -8.87 -21.20
C HIS A 198 4.21 -9.10 -20.50
N PRO A 199 4.49 -10.29 -19.94
CA PRO A 199 5.72 -10.55 -19.18
C PRO A 199 7.02 -10.17 -19.90
N SER A 200 7.04 -10.27 -21.24
CA SER A 200 8.20 -9.88 -22.04
C SER A 200 8.56 -8.38 -21.98
N GLY A 201 7.65 -7.52 -21.51
CA GLY A 201 7.80 -6.06 -21.57
C GLY A 201 7.60 -5.44 -22.95
N ASN A 202 7.45 -6.25 -24.01
CA ASN A 202 7.25 -5.76 -25.38
C ASN A 202 5.82 -5.30 -25.70
N TYR A 203 4.83 -5.72 -24.92
CA TYR A 203 3.42 -5.45 -25.18
C TYR A 203 2.67 -5.06 -23.92
N ILE A 204 1.66 -4.20 -24.08
CA ILE A 204 0.74 -3.81 -23.02
C ILE A 204 -0.67 -3.88 -23.58
N ALA A 205 -1.54 -4.68 -22.97
CA ALA A 205 -2.96 -4.62 -23.26
C ALA A 205 -3.55 -3.43 -22.47
N TYR A 206 -4.32 -2.59 -23.16
CA TYR A 206 -5.08 -1.53 -22.52
C TYR A 206 -6.56 -1.72 -22.79
N SER A 207 -7.37 -1.47 -21.76
CA SER A 207 -8.76 -1.12 -22.02
C SER A 207 -8.85 0.31 -22.56
N VAL A 208 -9.84 0.54 -23.42
CA VAL A 208 -10.35 1.85 -23.78
C VAL A 208 -11.83 1.85 -23.43
N ASN A 209 -12.31 2.87 -22.71
CA ASN A 209 -13.63 2.87 -22.10
C ASN A 209 -14.28 4.26 -22.15
N ILE A 210 -15.59 4.30 -22.39
CA ILE A 210 -16.43 5.46 -22.10
C ILE A 210 -17.01 5.28 -20.70
N THR A 211 -16.25 5.70 -19.69
CA THR A 211 -16.60 5.54 -18.27
C THR A 211 -17.50 6.68 -17.78
N ASN A 212 -18.61 6.33 -17.15
CA ASN A 212 -19.50 7.25 -16.45
C ASN A 212 -19.59 6.88 -14.96
N GLN A 213 -19.75 7.90 -14.11
CA GLN A 213 -20.03 7.73 -12.69
C GLN A 213 -21.49 8.10 -12.43
N ALA A 214 -22.19 7.25 -11.69
CA ALA A 214 -23.54 7.51 -11.19
C ALA A 214 -23.44 7.86 -9.71
N PHE A 215 -23.85 9.08 -9.38
CA PHE A 215 -23.90 9.56 -8.00
C PHE A 215 -25.30 9.37 -7.45
N HIS A 216 -25.39 8.74 -6.29
CA HIS A 216 -26.67 8.54 -5.61
C HIS A 216 -26.98 9.73 -4.69
N ALA A 217 -28.24 10.16 -4.66
CA ALA A 217 -28.71 11.15 -3.69
C ALA A 217 -28.86 10.57 -2.27
N VAL A 218 -28.81 9.24 -2.14
CA VAL A 218 -28.90 8.52 -0.86
C VAL A 218 -27.52 8.45 -0.23
N LYS A 219 -27.42 8.93 1.02
CA LYS A 219 -26.15 9.14 1.74
C LYS A 219 -25.26 7.89 1.85
N ASP A 220 -25.85 6.71 1.96
CA ASP A 220 -25.14 5.45 2.21
C ASP A 220 -25.00 4.57 0.97
N GLU A 221 -25.46 5.05 -0.18
CA GLU A 221 -25.26 4.37 -1.46
C GLU A 221 -23.90 4.72 -2.05
N ARG A 222 -23.20 3.71 -2.54
CA ARG A 222 -21.86 3.86 -3.12
C ARG A 222 -21.98 4.48 -4.50
N VAL A 223 -20.99 5.29 -4.89
CA VAL A 223 -20.87 5.74 -6.28
C VAL A 223 -20.71 4.51 -7.17
N GLU A 224 -21.58 4.38 -8.16
CA GLU A 224 -21.48 3.33 -9.17
C GLU A 224 -20.72 3.83 -10.39
N VAL A 225 -19.98 2.94 -11.02
CA VAL A 225 -19.22 3.23 -12.23
C VAL A 225 -19.66 2.26 -13.31
N VAL A 226 -20.04 2.80 -14.47
CA VAL A 226 -20.50 2.02 -15.62
C VAL A 226 -19.72 2.46 -16.85
N ASP A 227 -19.21 1.48 -17.60
CA ASP A 227 -18.63 1.71 -18.92
C ASP A 227 -19.72 1.54 -19.99
N LYS A 228 -20.05 2.63 -20.71
CA LYS A 228 -21.09 2.62 -21.76
C LYS A 228 -20.62 1.95 -23.05
N ALA A 229 -19.31 1.95 -23.27
CA ALA A 229 -18.64 1.28 -24.36
C ALA A 229 -17.22 0.93 -23.90
N SER A 230 -16.72 -0.22 -24.34
CA SER A 230 -15.41 -0.74 -23.97
C SER A 230 -14.81 -1.50 -25.14
N ASP A 231 -13.51 -1.41 -25.30
CA ASP A 231 -12.71 -2.22 -26.22
C ASP A 231 -11.31 -2.48 -25.64
N ILE A 232 -10.54 -3.36 -26.27
CA ILE A 232 -9.16 -3.68 -25.88
C ILE A 232 -8.23 -3.42 -27.05
N VAL A 233 -7.14 -2.70 -26.77
CA VAL A 233 -6.06 -2.45 -27.72
C VAL A 233 -4.74 -2.96 -27.16
N VAL A 234 -3.84 -3.41 -28.04
CA VAL A 234 -2.50 -3.85 -27.65
C VAL A 234 -1.49 -2.80 -28.11
N TYR A 235 -0.75 -2.24 -27.17
CA TYR A 235 0.37 -1.36 -27.45
C TYR A 235 1.65 -2.17 -27.60
N ASP A 236 2.30 -2.08 -28.75
CA ASP A 236 3.65 -2.60 -29.01
C ASP A 236 4.69 -1.53 -28.62
N VAL A 237 5.44 -1.84 -27.57
CA VAL A 237 6.44 -0.95 -26.95
C VAL A 237 7.60 -0.67 -27.90
N LYS A 238 7.98 -1.62 -28.75
CA LYS A 238 9.14 -1.45 -29.65
C LYS A 238 8.80 -0.59 -30.85
N SER A 239 7.64 -0.83 -31.45
CA SER A 239 7.22 -0.09 -32.64
C SER A 239 6.47 1.21 -32.30
N ASN A 240 6.13 1.42 -31.03
CA ASN A 240 5.35 2.56 -30.53
C ASN A 240 4.01 2.69 -31.28
N LYS A 241 3.27 1.58 -31.37
CA LYS A 241 1.99 1.50 -32.10
C LYS A 241 0.92 0.81 -31.27
N LEU A 242 -0.31 1.29 -31.43
CA LEU A 242 -1.50 0.57 -31.02
C LEU A 242 -1.92 -0.39 -32.13
N ILE A 243 -2.24 -1.61 -31.72
CA ILE A 243 -2.77 -2.69 -32.54
C ILE A 243 -4.20 -2.91 -32.04
N SER A 244 -5.16 -2.73 -32.93
CA SER A 244 -6.57 -3.03 -32.72
C SER A 244 -7.04 -3.95 -33.87
N THR A 245 -8.13 -4.66 -33.64
CA THR A 245 -8.81 -5.46 -34.69
C THR A 245 -9.52 -4.61 -35.71
#